data_AF-A0A959F909-F1
#
_entry.id   AF-A0A959F909-F1
#
_cell.length_a   1.000
_cell.length_b   1.000
_cell.length_c   1.000
_cell.angle_alpha   90.00
_cell.angle_beta   90.00
_cell.angle_gamma   90.00
#
_symmetry.space_group_name_H-M   'P 1'
#
loop_
_entity.id
_entity.type
_entity.pdbx_description
1 polymer ?
#
loop_
_entity_poly.entity_id
_entity_poly.type
_entity_poly.pdbx_seq_one_letter_code
_entity_poly.pdbx_strand_id
1 'polypeptide(L)'
;GITVGGRVKYLSGTHSISSERNRLELTTDEDIYQLTLDADYLVHSSGSLRYDGWSEVALAFSFGQLTTQRLFGPNNGTAFDLGASVQLGKLTLAASALDLGAGIDWQNDVRNYSLQGTYEYVGLDLAQNILDNDRELGSVLDTLRAIYDPIETTNGYTTLLPARYYFNAGYQVNDTWHLGALVAYEENDFGLSEPAFALAANAQVFELLNIGTSLAYRHEQFTNVGLNLSLQIGPARVLVATDNILTAIRPKDSHSANVRLGTSLLFGKTRKSEIEIDDVNEFFK
;
A
#
# COMPACT_ATOMS: atom_id res chain seq x y z
N GLY A 1 -19.62 5.03 27.39
CA GLY A 1 -20.27 3.87 26.75
C GLY A 1 -19.23 3.06 25.98
N ILE A 2 -19.53 1.81 25.68
CA ILE A 2 -18.70 0.96 24.80
C ILE A 2 -19.42 0.86 23.46
N THR A 3 -18.70 1.08 22.37
CA THR A 3 -19.17 0.89 21.01
C THR A 3 -18.34 -0.18 20.35
N VAL A 4 -18.97 -1.10 19.64
CA VAL A 4 -18.30 -2.12 18.83
C VAL A 4 -18.85 -2.07 17.42
N GLY A 5 -18.00 -2.33 16.44
CA GLY A 5 -18.36 -2.30 15.03
C GLY A 5 -17.60 -3.34 14.23
N GLY A 6 -18.21 -3.78 13.14
CA GLY A 6 -17.59 -4.67 12.18
C GLY A 6 -17.97 -4.28 10.75
N ARG A 7 -17.11 -4.63 9.79
CA ARG A 7 -17.36 -4.44 8.37
C ARG A 7 -16.90 -5.69 7.62
N VAL A 8 -17.74 -6.14 6.68
CA VAL A 8 -17.34 -7.14 5.68
C VAL A 8 -17.08 -6.39 4.37
N LYS A 9 -15.97 -6.69 3.72
CA LYS A 9 -15.58 -6.14 2.43
C LYS A 9 -15.57 -7.24 1.39
N TYR A 10 -16.08 -6.91 0.21
CA TYR A 10 -15.84 -7.67 -1.01
C TYR A 10 -14.65 -7.04 -1.74
N LEU A 11 -13.66 -7.86 -2.09
CA LEU A 11 -12.46 -7.45 -2.83
C LEU A 11 -12.61 -7.90 -4.28
N SER A 12 -12.24 -7.03 -5.21
CA SER A 12 -12.25 -7.32 -6.64
C SER A 12 -10.87 -7.04 -7.23
N GLY A 13 -10.32 -8.04 -7.92
CA GLY A 13 -9.06 -7.95 -8.64
C GLY A 13 -9.29 -7.74 -10.13
N THR A 14 -8.63 -6.75 -10.73
CA THR A 14 -8.67 -6.55 -12.20
C THR A 14 -7.37 -6.97 -12.87
N HIS A 15 -6.24 -6.61 -12.28
CA HIS A 15 -4.90 -6.91 -12.77
C HIS A 15 -4.01 -7.15 -11.55
N SER A 16 -3.08 -8.11 -11.65
CA SER A 16 -2.07 -8.36 -10.61
C SER A 16 -0.79 -8.85 -11.22
N ILE A 17 0.32 -8.48 -10.59
CA ILE A 17 1.63 -9.09 -10.77
C ILE A 17 2.24 -9.23 -9.39
N SER A 18 2.66 -10.44 -9.03
CA SER A 18 3.27 -10.74 -7.73
C SER A 18 4.35 -11.79 -7.90
N SER A 19 5.28 -11.86 -6.96
CA SER A 19 6.37 -12.84 -6.98
C SER A 19 6.53 -13.42 -5.59
N GLU A 20 6.47 -14.75 -5.49
CA GLU A 20 6.70 -15.48 -4.23
C GLU A 20 8.17 -15.84 -4.03
N ARG A 21 8.88 -16.10 -5.14
CA ARG A 21 10.31 -16.39 -5.16
C ARG A 21 10.98 -15.42 -6.12
N ASN A 22 11.99 -14.71 -5.64
CA ASN A 22 12.60 -13.59 -6.35
C ASN A 22 14.14 -13.63 -6.37
N ARG A 23 14.75 -14.82 -6.26
CA ARG A 23 16.21 -14.95 -6.23
C ARG A 23 16.77 -15.08 -7.63
N LEU A 24 17.64 -14.14 -8.01
CA LEU A 24 18.45 -14.17 -9.22
C LEU A 24 19.84 -13.71 -8.83
N GLU A 25 20.79 -14.64 -8.73
CA GLU A 25 22.16 -14.36 -8.32
C GLU A 25 23.11 -14.73 -9.46
N LEU A 26 23.92 -13.76 -9.90
CA LEU A 26 24.94 -13.95 -10.93
C LEU A 26 26.32 -13.85 -10.27
N THR A 27 27.08 -14.93 -10.34
CA THR A 27 28.40 -15.05 -9.71
C THR A 27 29.46 -15.32 -10.78
N THR A 28 30.67 -14.79 -10.58
CA THR A 28 31.82 -15.06 -11.46
C THR A 28 32.86 -15.86 -10.69
N ASP A 29 33.32 -16.97 -11.25
CA ASP A 29 34.42 -17.77 -10.71
C ASP A 29 35.74 -17.00 -10.78
N GLU A 30 36.48 -16.96 -9.68
CA GLU A 30 37.71 -16.15 -9.52
C GLU A 30 38.90 -16.69 -10.33
N ASP A 31 38.92 -18.00 -10.62
CA ASP A 31 40.06 -18.68 -11.23
C ASP A 31 39.88 -18.85 -12.75
N ILE A 32 38.66 -19.21 -13.19
CA ILE A 32 38.38 -19.51 -14.60
C ILE A 32 37.42 -18.52 -15.28
N TYR A 33 37.00 -17.45 -14.59
CA TYR A 33 36.08 -16.42 -15.10
C TYR A 33 34.76 -16.99 -15.67
N GLN A 34 34.28 -18.09 -15.08
CA GLN A 34 33.01 -18.71 -15.43
C GLN A 34 31.85 -17.93 -14.76
N LEU A 35 30.81 -17.60 -15.51
CA LEU A 35 29.59 -17.00 -14.98
C LEU A 35 28.61 -18.10 -14.54
N THR A 36 28.00 -17.95 -13.37
CA THR A 36 26.97 -18.85 -12.86
C THR A 36 25.75 -18.04 -12.46
N LEU A 37 24.59 -18.37 -13.04
CA LEU A 37 23.30 -17.81 -12.64
C LEU A 37 22.56 -18.84 -11.77
N ASP A 38 22.37 -18.53 -10.48
CA ASP A 38 21.41 -19.22 -9.60
C ASP A 38 20.07 -18.50 -9.70
N ALA A 39 19.11 -19.12 -10.39
CA ALA A 39 17.77 -18.62 -10.54
C ALA A 39 16.79 -19.45 -9.70
N ASP A 40 16.04 -18.80 -8.83
CA ASP A 40 14.82 -19.30 -8.22
C ASP A 40 13.78 -18.18 -8.22
N TYR A 41 13.07 -18.09 -9.35
CA TYR A 41 12.14 -17.02 -9.64
C TYR A 41 10.76 -17.59 -9.99
N LEU A 42 9.71 -17.00 -9.41
CA LEU A 42 8.31 -17.29 -9.71
C LEU A 42 7.53 -15.99 -9.74
N VAL A 43 6.93 -15.70 -10.89
CA VAL A 43 6.01 -14.57 -11.08
C VAL A 43 4.63 -15.09 -11.37
N HIS A 44 3.67 -14.60 -10.61
CA HIS A 44 2.25 -14.74 -10.87
C HIS A 44 1.75 -13.47 -11.55
N SER A 45 0.89 -13.63 -12.54
CA SER A 45 0.18 -12.53 -13.17
C SER A 45 -1.27 -12.89 -13.42
N SER A 46 -2.14 -11.91 -13.28
CA SER A 46 -3.50 -11.94 -13.80
C SER A 46 -3.75 -10.70 -14.64
N GLY A 47 -4.06 -10.90 -15.92
CA GLY A 47 -4.44 -9.83 -16.87
C GLY A 47 -3.38 -8.75 -17.16
N SER A 48 -2.21 -8.78 -16.52
CA SER A 48 -1.24 -7.68 -16.50
C SER A 48 0.04 -7.94 -17.29
N LEU A 49 0.43 -9.21 -17.45
CA LEU A 49 1.67 -9.62 -18.08
C LEU A 49 1.39 -10.62 -19.20
N ARG A 50 1.77 -10.24 -20.43
CA ARG A 50 1.87 -11.17 -21.55
C ARG A 50 3.35 -11.40 -21.86
N TYR A 51 3.76 -12.66 -21.85
CA TYR A 51 5.07 -13.12 -22.28
C TYR A 51 4.90 -13.97 -23.53
N ASP A 52 5.54 -13.58 -24.63
CA ASP A 52 5.69 -14.40 -25.84
C ASP A 52 7.16 -14.33 -26.25
N GLY A 53 8.01 -14.90 -25.39
CA GLY A 53 9.46 -14.81 -25.48
C GLY A 53 10.04 -13.46 -25.07
N TRP A 54 11.37 -13.41 -24.97
CA TRP A 54 12.11 -12.23 -24.50
C TRP A 54 12.02 -10.99 -25.40
N SER A 55 11.60 -11.15 -26.66
CA SER A 55 11.33 -10.06 -27.59
C SER A 55 9.96 -9.41 -27.40
N GLU A 56 9.02 -10.08 -26.71
CA GLU A 56 7.65 -9.62 -26.55
C GLU A 56 7.18 -9.80 -25.10
N VAL A 57 7.83 -9.06 -24.19
CA VAL A 57 7.37 -8.85 -22.82
C VAL A 57 6.58 -7.55 -22.77
N ALA A 58 5.27 -7.64 -22.52
CA ALA A 58 4.40 -6.48 -22.45
C ALA A 58 3.66 -6.44 -21.10
N LEU A 59 3.83 -5.33 -20.38
CA LEU A 59 2.96 -4.95 -19.27
C LEU A 59 1.71 -4.28 -19.85
N ALA A 60 0.59 -4.98 -19.79
CA ALA A 60 -0.68 -4.57 -20.38
C ALA A 60 -1.68 -4.16 -19.30
N PHE A 61 -1.41 -3.05 -18.61
CA PHE A 61 -2.38 -2.47 -17.67
C PHE A 61 -3.41 -1.62 -18.44
N SER A 62 -4.59 -2.19 -18.72
CA SER A 62 -5.68 -1.46 -19.38
C SER A 62 -6.78 -1.11 -18.38
N PHE A 63 -6.71 0.08 -17.81
CA PHE A 63 -7.69 0.58 -16.83
C PHE A 63 -8.95 1.19 -17.47
N GLY A 64 -8.97 1.39 -18.79
CA GLY A 64 -10.04 2.09 -19.51
C GLY A 64 -11.34 1.29 -19.69
N GLN A 65 -11.40 0.03 -19.26
CA GLN A 65 -12.56 -0.86 -19.43
C GLN A 65 -12.91 -1.57 -18.12
N LEU A 66 -13.28 -0.78 -17.11
CA LEU A 66 -13.92 -1.29 -15.89
C LEU A 66 -15.40 -1.55 -16.19
N THR A 67 -15.76 -2.83 -16.32
CA THR A 67 -17.15 -3.28 -16.47
C THR A 67 -17.65 -3.92 -15.17
N THR A 68 -18.97 -3.96 -14.96
CA THR A 68 -19.55 -4.60 -13.77
C THR A 68 -19.20 -6.09 -13.69
N GLN A 69 -19.07 -6.76 -14.84
CA GLN A 69 -18.66 -8.17 -14.91
C GLN A 69 -17.21 -8.38 -14.43
N ARG A 70 -16.32 -7.40 -14.64
CA ARG A 70 -14.95 -7.45 -14.11
C ARG A 70 -14.90 -7.13 -12.62
N LEU A 71 -15.75 -6.22 -12.13
CA LEU A 71 -15.85 -5.91 -10.70
C LEU A 71 -16.40 -7.09 -9.88
N PHE A 72 -17.32 -7.87 -10.44
CA PHE A 72 -17.88 -9.07 -9.79
C PHE A 72 -17.39 -10.37 -10.45
N GLY A 73 -16.16 -10.34 -10.96
CA GLY A 73 -15.54 -11.47 -11.65
C GLY A 73 -14.98 -12.54 -10.70
N PRO A 74 -14.40 -13.62 -11.27
CA PRO A 74 -13.82 -14.73 -10.50
C PRO A 74 -12.53 -14.36 -9.75
N ASN A 75 -11.91 -13.22 -10.07
CA ASN A 75 -10.78 -12.66 -9.33
C ASN A 75 -11.31 -11.80 -8.18
N ASN A 76 -11.55 -12.42 -7.03
CA ASN A 76 -12.20 -11.76 -5.91
C ASN A 76 -11.74 -12.33 -4.56
N GLY A 77 -12.22 -11.71 -3.49
CA GLY A 77 -12.07 -12.24 -2.15
C GLY A 77 -12.82 -11.43 -1.12
N THR A 78 -12.52 -11.67 0.15
CA THR A 78 -13.21 -11.03 1.28
C THR A 78 -12.23 -10.53 2.31
N ALA A 79 -12.63 -9.49 3.03
CA ALA A 79 -11.88 -8.98 4.17
C ALA A 79 -12.80 -8.55 5.29
N PHE A 80 -12.30 -8.60 6.53
CA PHE A 80 -13.06 -8.24 7.71
C PHE A 80 -12.37 -7.09 8.46
N ASP A 81 -13.13 -6.08 8.84
CA ASP A 81 -12.69 -5.08 9.81
C ASP A 81 -13.44 -5.26 11.12
N LEU A 82 -12.74 -5.07 12.23
CA LEU A 82 -13.28 -5.07 13.58
C LEU A 82 -12.79 -3.84 14.32
N GLY A 83 -13.66 -3.25 15.14
CA GLY A 83 -13.30 -2.11 15.96
C GLY A 83 -14.10 -2.04 17.25
N ALA A 84 -13.47 -1.53 18.29
CA ALA A 84 -14.10 -1.23 19.56
C ALA A 84 -13.62 0.12 20.08
N SER A 85 -14.50 0.84 20.75
CA SER A 85 -14.17 2.07 21.48
C SER A 85 -14.87 2.12 22.83
N VAL A 86 -14.25 2.81 23.77
CA VAL A 86 -14.80 3.05 25.10
C VAL A 86 -14.62 4.52 25.47
N GLN A 87 -15.71 5.14 25.90
CA GLN A 87 -15.71 6.49 26.47
C GLN A 87 -15.65 6.41 28.00
N LEU A 88 -14.58 6.96 28.57
CA LEU A 88 -14.27 7.05 30.00
C LEU A 88 -14.21 8.53 30.41
N GLY A 89 -15.37 9.17 30.57
CA GLY A 89 -15.46 10.60 30.86
C GLY A 89 -14.92 11.43 29.70
N LYS A 90 -13.77 12.07 29.89
CA LYS A 90 -13.08 12.88 28.87
C LYS A 90 -12.12 12.07 27.98
N LEU A 91 -11.80 10.84 28.38
CA LEU A 91 -10.89 9.96 27.66
C LEU A 91 -11.68 9.00 26.77
N THR A 92 -11.31 8.92 25.50
CA THR A 92 -11.78 7.93 24.54
C THR A 92 -10.62 7.00 24.22
N LEU A 93 -10.82 5.69 24.34
CA LEU A 93 -9.87 4.70 23.85
C LEU A 93 -10.53 3.92 22.74
N ALA A 94 -9.82 3.66 21.64
CA ALA A 94 -10.32 2.84 20.55
C ALA A 94 -9.23 1.94 19.99
N ALA A 95 -9.63 0.75 19.53
CA ALA A 95 -8.76 -0.18 18.84
C ALA A 95 -9.50 -0.74 17.62
N SER A 96 -8.78 -0.94 16.52
CA SER A 96 -9.33 -1.57 15.32
C SER A 96 -8.31 -2.44 14.62
N ALA A 97 -8.78 -3.54 14.04
CA ALA A 97 -8.04 -4.38 13.11
C ALA A 97 -8.78 -4.36 11.78
N LEU A 98 -8.08 -3.99 10.72
CA LEU A 98 -8.60 -3.84 9.37
C LEU A 98 -7.98 -4.90 8.47
N ASP A 99 -8.75 -5.30 7.44
CA ASP A 99 -8.30 -6.23 6.41
C ASP A 99 -7.87 -7.60 6.96
N LEU A 100 -8.52 -8.06 8.03
CA LEU A 100 -8.30 -9.38 8.60
C LEU A 100 -8.65 -10.48 7.59
N GLY A 101 -7.69 -11.36 7.33
CA GLY A 101 -7.83 -12.45 6.36
C GLY A 101 -8.04 -11.97 4.92
N ALA A 102 -7.69 -10.71 4.62
CA ALA A 102 -7.84 -10.16 3.30
C ALA A 102 -6.93 -10.88 2.31
N GLY A 103 -7.55 -11.44 1.26
CA GLY A 103 -6.86 -12.05 0.15
C GLY A 103 -7.69 -11.97 -1.10
N ILE A 104 -7.04 -11.95 -2.26
CA ILE A 104 -7.70 -12.05 -3.57
C ILE A 104 -7.25 -13.36 -4.19
N ASP A 105 -8.23 -14.22 -4.49
CA ASP A 105 -8.01 -15.45 -5.25
C ASP A 105 -8.09 -15.12 -6.75
N TRP A 106 -6.98 -15.31 -7.45
CA TRP A 106 -6.85 -15.08 -8.88
C TRP A 106 -7.10 -16.39 -9.62
N GLN A 107 -8.16 -16.42 -10.42
CA GLN A 107 -8.60 -17.62 -11.15
C GLN A 107 -8.79 -17.38 -12.65
N ASN A 108 -8.87 -16.11 -13.08
CA ASN A 108 -9.06 -15.73 -14.47
C ASN A 108 -7.89 -14.91 -15.01
N ASP A 109 -7.58 -15.11 -16.29
CA ASP A 109 -6.44 -14.51 -17.00
C ASP A 109 -5.10 -14.73 -16.28
N VAL A 110 -4.98 -15.87 -15.58
CA VAL A 110 -3.80 -16.21 -14.77
C VAL A 110 -2.71 -16.82 -15.64
N ARG A 111 -1.49 -16.30 -15.48
CA ARG A 111 -0.26 -16.86 -16.03
C ARG A 111 0.83 -16.80 -14.98
N ASN A 112 1.49 -17.92 -14.74
CA ASN A 112 2.63 -18.01 -13.84
C ASN A 112 3.86 -18.40 -14.64
N TYR A 113 4.97 -17.73 -14.39
CA TYR A 113 6.26 -17.97 -15.03
C TYR A 113 7.27 -18.37 -13.96
N SER A 114 7.80 -19.59 -14.05
CA SER A 114 8.81 -20.08 -13.11
C SER A 114 10.12 -20.38 -13.82
N LEU A 115 11.22 -19.88 -13.24
CA LEU A 115 12.58 -20.22 -13.63
C LEU A 115 13.32 -20.71 -12.39
N GLN A 116 13.68 -21.99 -12.37
CA GLN A 116 14.42 -22.59 -11.28
C GLN A 116 15.60 -23.40 -11.84
N GLY A 117 16.81 -23.09 -11.40
CA GLY A 117 18.01 -23.82 -11.81
C GLY A 117 19.29 -23.01 -11.62
N THR A 118 20.41 -23.73 -11.70
CA THR A 118 21.76 -23.15 -11.75
C THR A 118 22.28 -23.32 -13.17
N TYR A 119 22.76 -22.23 -13.76
CA TYR A 119 23.16 -22.19 -15.15
C TYR A 119 24.57 -21.63 -15.27
N GLU A 120 25.46 -22.43 -15.85
CA GLU A 120 26.88 -22.13 -15.95
C GLU A 120 27.25 -21.72 -17.38
N TYR A 121 28.10 -20.70 -17.49
CA TYR A 121 28.58 -20.17 -18.76
C TYR A 121 30.08 -19.87 -18.70
N VAL A 122 30.85 -20.48 -19.60
CA VAL A 122 32.33 -20.36 -19.63
C VAL A 122 32.74 -19.13 -20.46
N GLY A 123 33.39 -18.15 -19.83
CA GLY A 123 33.60 -16.79 -20.34
C GLY A 123 34.54 -16.58 -21.54
N LEU A 124 35.15 -17.62 -22.12
CA LEU A 124 36.11 -17.47 -23.23
C LEU A 124 35.48 -17.01 -24.55
N ASP A 125 34.21 -17.36 -24.79
CA ASP A 125 33.46 -16.91 -25.98
C ASP A 125 32.96 -15.46 -25.84
N LEU A 126 32.69 -14.97 -24.62
CA LEU A 126 32.13 -13.63 -24.41
C LEU A 126 33.16 -12.52 -24.66
N ALA A 127 34.38 -12.72 -24.18
CA ALA A 127 35.46 -11.75 -24.33
C ALA A 127 35.92 -11.65 -25.79
N GLN A 128 36.06 -12.78 -26.51
CA GLN A 128 36.43 -12.77 -27.93
C GLN A 128 35.31 -12.16 -28.78
N ASN A 129 34.05 -12.52 -28.56
CA ASN A 129 32.92 -12.01 -29.36
C ASN A 129 32.63 -10.51 -29.12
N ILE A 130 32.82 -9.99 -27.89
CA ILE A 130 32.68 -8.56 -27.60
C ILE A 130 33.86 -7.75 -28.17
N LEU A 131 35.07 -8.32 -28.17
CA LEU A 131 36.27 -7.62 -28.66
C LEU A 131 36.40 -7.65 -30.18
N ASP A 132 35.86 -8.68 -30.86
CA ASP A 132 35.97 -8.84 -32.31
C ASP A 132 34.77 -8.31 -33.10
N ASN A 133 33.60 -8.06 -32.49
CA ASN A 133 32.43 -7.48 -33.17
C ASN A 133 31.47 -6.72 -32.24
N ASP A 134 31.28 -5.42 -32.48
CA ASP A 134 30.22 -4.56 -31.90
C ASP A 134 28.77 -5.05 -32.17
N ARG A 135 28.59 -6.23 -32.78
CA ARG A 135 27.33 -6.85 -33.19
C ARG A 135 26.91 -8.08 -32.36
N GLU A 136 27.74 -8.58 -31.44
CA GLU A 136 27.55 -9.93 -30.85
C GLU A 136 27.05 -9.98 -29.40
N LEU A 137 26.81 -8.84 -28.74
CA LEU A 137 26.01 -8.85 -27.50
C LEU A 137 24.61 -9.45 -27.72
N GLY A 138 24.08 -9.38 -28.95
CA GLY A 138 22.81 -10.00 -29.34
C GLY A 138 22.84 -11.54 -29.33
N SER A 139 23.92 -12.18 -29.81
CA SER A 139 24.01 -13.64 -29.91
C SER A 139 24.23 -14.32 -28.55
N VAL A 140 24.95 -13.64 -27.64
CA VAL A 140 25.07 -14.04 -26.23
C VAL A 140 23.70 -13.94 -25.56
N LEU A 141 23.00 -12.82 -25.72
CA LEU A 141 21.63 -12.67 -25.21
C LEU A 141 20.70 -13.72 -25.81
N ASP A 142 20.78 -14.04 -27.11
CA ASP A 142 19.95 -15.06 -27.75
C ASP A 142 20.26 -16.48 -27.25
N THR A 143 21.51 -16.77 -26.93
CA THR A 143 21.92 -18.05 -26.31
C THR A 143 21.41 -18.17 -24.88
N LEU A 144 21.52 -17.09 -24.10
CA LEU A 144 20.91 -17.01 -22.77
C LEU A 144 19.38 -17.19 -22.89
N ARG A 145 18.71 -16.46 -23.80
CA ARG A 145 17.26 -16.55 -24.04
C ARG A 145 16.77 -17.96 -24.38
N ALA A 146 17.56 -18.73 -25.14
CA ALA A 146 17.22 -20.10 -25.50
C ALA A 146 17.40 -21.11 -24.34
N ILE A 147 18.23 -20.78 -23.35
CA ILE A 147 18.48 -21.61 -22.15
C ILE A 147 17.49 -21.28 -21.02
N TYR A 148 17.01 -20.03 -20.95
CA TYR A 148 16.13 -19.51 -19.90
C TYR A 148 14.69 -19.28 -20.37
N ASP A 149 14.03 -20.33 -20.90
CA ASP A 149 12.59 -20.28 -21.18
C ASP A 149 11.81 -20.64 -19.91
N PRO A 150 11.11 -19.68 -19.26
CA PRO A 150 10.39 -19.96 -18.03
C PRO A 150 9.23 -20.92 -18.27
N ILE A 151 8.99 -21.82 -17.32
CA ILE A 151 7.83 -22.71 -17.38
C ILE A 151 6.56 -21.90 -17.14
N GLU A 152 5.68 -21.85 -18.13
CA GLU A 152 4.37 -21.20 -18.03
C GLU A 152 3.30 -22.17 -17.50
N THR A 153 2.52 -21.72 -16.51
CA THR A 153 1.31 -22.41 -16.03
C THR A 153 0.16 -21.44 -15.86
N THR A 154 -1.08 -21.96 -15.77
CA THR A 154 -2.29 -21.14 -15.55
C THR A 154 -2.99 -21.49 -14.23
N ASN A 155 -2.24 -22.02 -13.26
CA ASN A 155 -2.77 -22.38 -11.94
C ASN A 155 -3.15 -21.11 -11.17
N GLY A 156 -4.33 -21.10 -10.54
CA GLY A 156 -4.75 -19.97 -9.70
C GLY A 156 -3.80 -19.74 -8.52
N TYR A 157 -3.74 -18.49 -8.05
CA TYR A 157 -2.89 -18.06 -6.93
C TYR A 157 -3.65 -17.07 -6.06
N THR A 158 -3.16 -16.86 -4.82
CA THR A 158 -3.78 -15.91 -3.88
C THR A 158 -2.79 -14.80 -3.57
N THR A 159 -3.23 -13.54 -3.62
CA THR A 159 -2.46 -12.42 -3.07
C THR A 159 -3.05 -12.06 -1.73
N LEU A 160 -2.26 -12.11 -0.66
CA LEU A 160 -2.67 -11.64 0.66
C LEU A 160 -2.52 -10.12 0.72
N LEU A 161 -3.44 -9.46 1.42
CA LEU A 161 -3.32 -8.05 1.76
C LEU A 161 -2.93 -7.94 3.23
N PRO A 162 -2.03 -7.02 3.58
CA PRO A 162 -1.57 -6.88 4.94
C PRO A 162 -2.69 -6.42 5.87
N ALA A 163 -2.80 -7.07 7.02
CA ALA A 163 -3.69 -6.61 8.08
C ALA A 163 -3.11 -5.33 8.72
N ARG A 164 -4.02 -4.43 9.12
CA ARG A 164 -3.65 -3.14 9.74
C ARG A 164 -4.33 -2.98 11.08
N TYR A 165 -3.55 -2.61 12.09
CA TYR A 165 -3.99 -2.48 13.46
C TYR A 165 -3.78 -1.04 13.92
N TYR A 166 -4.80 -0.47 14.55
CA TYR A 166 -4.77 0.89 15.07
C TYR A 166 -5.19 0.89 16.52
N PHE A 167 -4.48 1.65 17.34
CA PHE A 167 -4.86 2.00 18.70
C PHE A 167 -4.87 3.52 18.84
N ASN A 168 -6.00 4.07 19.29
CA ASN A 168 -6.23 5.49 19.41
C ASN A 168 -6.59 5.86 20.84
N ALA A 169 -6.05 6.98 21.31
CA ALA A 169 -6.46 7.61 22.55
C ALA A 169 -6.82 9.08 22.28
N GLY A 170 -8.03 9.49 22.62
CA GLY A 170 -8.51 10.87 22.53
C GLY A 170 -8.79 11.44 23.92
N TYR A 171 -8.43 12.69 24.16
CA TYR A 171 -8.71 13.36 25.43
C TYR A 171 -9.33 14.75 25.20
N GLN A 172 -10.58 14.91 25.65
CA GLN A 172 -11.28 16.19 25.63
C GLN A 172 -10.84 17.03 26.83
N VAL A 173 -9.93 17.97 26.62
CA VAL A 173 -9.43 18.85 27.68
C VAL A 173 -10.58 19.74 28.17
N ASN A 174 -11.28 20.38 27.23
CA ASN A 174 -12.46 21.21 27.42
C ASN A 174 -13.27 21.29 26.11
N ASP A 175 -14.31 22.12 26.06
CA ASP A 175 -15.16 22.25 24.88
C ASP A 175 -14.41 22.80 23.64
N THR A 176 -13.26 23.44 23.84
CA THR A 176 -12.40 23.94 22.77
C THR A 176 -11.38 22.89 22.34
N TRP A 177 -10.62 22.33 23.28
CA TRP A 177 -9.39 21.58 22.99
C TRP A 177 -9.58 20.06 23.11
N HIS A 178 -9.16 19.37 22.05
CA HIS A 178 -9.15 17.91 21.95
C HIS A 178 -7.74 17.46 21.56
N LEU A 179 -7.18 16.53 22.32
CA LEU A 179 -5.88 15.92 22.04
C LEU A 179 -6.08 14.49 21.56
N GLY A 180 -5.23 14.02 20.67
CA GLY A 180 -5.27 12.67 20.11
C GLY A 180 -3.88 12.06 20.05
N ALA A 181 -3.82 10.75 20.27
CA ALA A 181 -2.66 9.91 20.04
C ALA A 181 -3.07 8.66 19.26
N LEU A 182 -2.23 8.23 18.34
CA LEU A 182 -2.43 7.06 17.50
C LEU A 182 -1.17 6.21 17.47
N VAL A 183 -1.35 4.90 17.55
CA VAL A 183 -0.36 3.89 17.18
C VAL A 183 -0.95 3.07 16.04
N ALA A 184 -0.23 2.97 14.93
CA ALA A 184 -0.60 2.18 13.77
C ALA A 184 0.47 1.12 13.51
N TYR A 185 0.04 -0.10 13.22
CA TYR A 185 0.90 -1.22 12.86
C TYR A 185 0.32 -1.90 11.63
N GLU A 186 1.16 -2.14 10.63
CA GLU A 186 0.80 -2.79 9.36
C GLU A 186 1.69 -4.01 9.21
N GLU A 187 1.08 -5.18 9.05
CA GLU A 187 1.84 -6.38 8.68
C GLU A 187 2.52 -6.14 7.33
N ASN A 188 3.73 -6.66 7.14
CA ASN A 188 4.44 -6.50 5.87
C ASN A 188 5.02 -7.85 5.47
N ASP A 189 4.91 -8.21 4.20
CA ASP A 189 5.32 -9.50 3.64
C ASP A 189 6.83 -9.77 3.85
N PHE A 190 7.62 -8.72 4.05
CA PHE A 190 9.07 -8.79 4.27
C PHE A 190 9.50 -8.76 5.75
N GLY A 191 8.57 -8.82 6.70
CA GLY A 191 8.87 -8.87 8.15
C GLY A 191 9.39 -7.55 8.76
N LEU A 192 9.47 -6.46 7.98
CA LEU A 192 9.90 -5.12 8.40
C LEU A 192 8.71 -4.21 8.73
N SER A 193 7.82 -4.68 9.60
CA SER A 193 6.70 -3.88 10.09
C SER A 193 7.15 -3.02 11.28
N GLU A 194 7.32 -1.71 11.07
CA GLU A 194 7.58 -0.77 12.15
C GLU A 194 6.30 -0.02 12.56
N PRO A 195 6.02 0.12 13.87
CA PRO A 195 4.88 0.88 14.32
C PRO A 195 5.05 2.38 13.98
N ALA A 196 3.98 2.98 13.49
CA ALA A 196 3.87 4.43 13.30
C ALA A 196 3.13 5.05 14.48
N PHE A 197 3.57 6.25 14.87
CA PHE A 197 2.97 7.01 15.96
C PHE A 197 2.52 8.37 15.46
N ALA A 198 1.36 8.83 15.92
CA ALA A 198 0.93 10.19 15.65
C ALA A 198 0.35 10.85 16.90
N LEU A 199 0.58 12.15 17.03
CA LEU A 199 -0.03 13.03 18.03
C LEU A 199 -0.78 14.14 17.31
N ALA A 200 -1.93 14.54 17.83
CA ALA A 200 -2.74 15.61 17.27
C ALA A 200 -3.35 16.49 18.36
N ALA A 201 -3.56 17.76 18.02
CA ALA A 201 -4.29 18.71 18.84
C ALA A 201 -5.25 19.49 17.95
N ASN A 202 -6.52 19.52 18.34
CA ASN A 202 -7.59 20.19 17.61
C ASN A 202 -8.32 21.18 18.53
N ALA A 203 -8.67 22.33 17.98
CA ALA A 203 -9.36 23.42 18.66
C ALA A 203 -10.66 23.77 17.93
N GLN A 204 -11.79 23.68 18.63
CA GLN A 204 -13.07 24.20 18.16
C GLN A 204 -13.10 25.71 18.40
N VAL A 205 -12.72 26.48 17.39
CA VAL A 205 -12.60 27.95 17.49
C VAL A 205 -13.96 28.63 17.44
N PHE A 206 -14.85 28.14 16.57
CA PHE A 206 -16.24 28.58 16.47
C PHE A 206 -17.14 27.35 16.32
N GLU A 207 -18.45 27.44 16.54
CA GLU A 207 -19.37 26.30 16.33
C GLU A 207 -19.23 25.65 14.94
N LEU A 208 -18.86 26.46 13.94
CA LEU A 208 -18.64 26.05 12.56
C LEU A 208 -17.19 25.71 12.23
N LEU A 209 -16.19 26.16 13.01
CA LEU A 209 -14.77 26.06 12.63
C LEU A 209 -13.95 25.27 13.65
N ASN A 210 -13.26 24.24 13.16
CA ASN A 210 -12.23 23.52 13.89
C ASN A 210 -10.88 23.67 13.18
N ILE A 211 -9.82 23.84 13.98
CA ILE A 211 -8.44 23.95 13.51
C ILE A 211 -7.60 22.93 14.27
N GLY A 212 -6.74 22.21 13.56
CA GLY A 212 -5.87 21.23 14.18
C GLY A 212 -4.47 21.18 13.62
N THR A 213 -3.60 20.53 14.40
CA THR A 213 -2.23 20.22 14.05
C THR A 213 -1.91 18.79 14.42
N SER A 214 -0.96 18.17 13.71
CA SER A 214 -0.51 16.81 13.97
C SER A 214 0.97 16.63 13.73
N LEU A 215 1.58 15.71 14.47
CA LEU A 215 2.94 15.24 14.26
C LEU A 215 2.91 13.72 14.11
N ALA A 216 3.58 13.19 13.09
CA ALA A 216 3.73 11.76 12.88
C ALA A 216 5.21 11.34 12.90
N TYR A 217 5.46 10.15 13.45
CA TYR A 217 6.75 9.50 13.51
C TYR A 217 6.63 8.09 12.93
N ARG A 218 7.45 7.79 11.91
CA ARG A 218 7.49 6.50 11.21
C ARG A 218 8.87 6.33 10.57
N HIS A 219 9.41 5.11 10.55
CA HIS A 219 10.73 4.80 9.96
C HIS A 219 11.86 5.67 10.53
N GLU A 220 11.95 5.74 11.85
CA GLU A 220 12.95 6.52 12.60
C GLU A 220 13.00 8.03 12.32
N GLN A 221 12.02 8.58 11.59
CA GLN A 221 11.99 10.00 11.22
C GLN A 221 10.68 10.65 11.66
N PHE A 222 10.76 11.88 12.17
CA PHE A 222 9.59 12.76 12.28
C PHE A 222 9.20 13.16 10.87
N THR A 223 8.28 12.39 10.30
CA THR A 223 8.07 12.42 8.86
C THR A 223 7.30 13.67 8.45
N ASN A 224 6.39 14.20 9.28
CA ASN A 224 5.38 15.17 8.86
C ASN A 224 4.79 16.01 10.00
N VAL A 225 4.75 17.34 9.83
CA VAL A 225 3.96 18.28 10.65
C VAL A 225 2.75 18.73 9.84
N GLY A 226 1.58 18.26 10.26
CA GLY A 226 0.33 18.53 9.58
C GLY A 226 -0.47 19.67 10.18
N LEU A 227 -1.27 20.32 9.35
CA LEU A 227 -2.35 21.21 9.76
C LEU A 227 -3.66 20.75 9.13
N ASN A 228 -4.75 20.93 9.87
CA ASN A 228 -6.09 20.64 9.38
C ASN A 228 -7.08 21.76 9.75
N LEU A 229 -8.07 21.94 8.89
CA LEU A 229 -9.16 22.89 9.04
C LEU A 229 -10.44 22.18 8.66
N SER A 230 -11.44 22.17 9.54
CA SER A 230 -12.79 21.71 9.18
C SER A 230 -13.84 22.78 9.42
N LEU A 231 -14.75 22.91 8.46
CA LEU A 231 -15.81 23.89 8.43
C LEU A 231 -17.16 23.17 8.31
N GLN A 232 -17.99 23.25 9.34
CA GLN A 232 -19.35 22.69 9.33
C GLN A 232 -20.37 23.79 9.01
N ILE A 233 -21.01 23.68 7.84
CA ILE A 233 -22.07 24.58 7.38
C ILE A 233 -23.36 23.77 7.25
N GLY A 234 -24.22 23.87 8.26
CA GLY A 234 -25.46 23.08 8.32
C GLY A 234 -25.14 21.58 8.38
N PRO A 235 -25.69 20.76 7.46
CA PRO A 235 -25.39 19.34 7.39
C PRO A 235 -24.04 19.04 6.72
N ALA A 236 -23.46 19.97 5.97
CA ALA A 236 -22.20 19.73 5.27
C ALA A 236 -21.01 20.07 6.17
N ARG A 237 -20.00 19.21 6.19
CA ARG A 237 -18.68 19.50 6.75
C ARG A 237 -17.63 19.36 5.67
N VAL A 238 -16.85 20.41 5.48
CA VAL A 238 -15.70 20.42 4.58
C VAL A 238 -14.43 20.35 5.41
N LEU A 239 -13.45 19.57 4.97
CA LEU A 239 -12.17 19.39 5.60
C LEU A 239 -11.05 19.71 4.60
N VAL A 240 -10.05 20.46 5.04
CA VAL A 240 -8.78 20.64 4.33
C VAL A 240 -7.66 20.26 5.27
N ALA A 241 -6.69 19.48 4.80
CA ALA A 241 -5.52 19.10 5.58
C ALA A 241 -4.25 19.07 4.74
N THR A 242 -3.11 19.31 5.37
CA THR A 242 -1.78 19.12 4.80
C THR A 242 -0.91 18.43 5.84
N ASP A 243 0.02 17.58 5.42
CA ASP A 243 0.96 16.86 6.30
C ASP A 243 2.35 17.50 6.33
N ASN A 244 2.58 18.55 5.53
CA ASN A 244 3.87 19.22 5.46
C ASN A 244 3.71 20.74 5.43
N ILE A 245 3.22 21.32 6.52
CA ILE A 245 2.96 22.77 6.60
C ILE A 245 4.24 23.62 6.42
N LEU A 246 5.40 23.06 6.78
CA LEU A 246 6.70 23.71 6.61
C LEU A 246 6.97 24.08 5.15
N THR A 247 6.39 23.35 4.20
CA THR A 247 6.53 23.60 2.75
C THR A 247 5.75 24.83 2.29
N ALA A 248 4.58 25.07 2.88
CA ALA A 248 3.78 26.25 2.58
C ALA A 248 4.44 27.53 3.09
N ILE A 249 5.20 27.42 4.18
CA ILE A 249 5.92 28.56 4.79
C ILE A 249 7.32 28.73 4.17
N ARG A 250 7.97 27.64 3.73
CA ARG A 250 9.31 27.63 3.12
C ARG A 250 9.36 26.78 1.85
N PRO A 251 8.80 27.27 0.72
CA PRO A 251 8.66 26.49 -0.51
C PRO A 251 9.99 26.17 -1.21
N LYS A 252 11.09 26.88 -0.90
CA LYS A 252 12.41 26.67 -1.54
C LYS A 252 13.20 25.48 -0.97
N ASP A 253 12.83 24.99 0.20
CA ASP A 253 13.58 23.94 0.92
C ASP A 253 12.86 22.57 0.89
N SER A 254 11.72 22.46 0.20
CA SER A 254 10.89 21.25 0.20
C SER A 254 10.81 20.55 -1.15
N HIS A 255 10.78 19.20 -1.10
CA HIS A 255 10.70 18.32 -2.25
C HIS A 255 9.31 17.69 -2.48
N SER A 256 8.33 17.91 -1.58
CA SER A 256 6.95 17.43 -1.77
C SER A 256 5.93 18.26 -0.96
N ALA A 257 4.70 18.39 -1.47
CA ALA A 257 3.60 19.04 -0.78
C ALA A 257 2.32 18.21 -0.99
N ASN A 258 1.68 17.77 0.10
CA ASN A 258 0.41 17.07 0.03
C ASN A 258 -0.71 17.91 0.63
N VAL A 259 -1.84 17.95 -0.06
CA VAL A 259 -3.08 18.57 0.39
C VAL A 259 -4.21 17.56 0.23
N ARG A 260 -5.02 17.42 1.27
CA ARG A 260 -6.21 16.57 1.31
C ARG A 260 -7.44 17.45 1.45
N LEU A 261 -8.44 17.17 0.63
CA LEU A 261 -9.75 17.81 0.68
C LEU A 261 -10.80 16.72 0.93
N GLY A 262 -11.65 16.93 1.94
CA GLY A 262 -12.71 15.99 2.32
C GLY A 262 -14.03 16.70 2.51
N THR A 263 -15.13 15.97 2.35
CA THR A 263 -16.47 16.46 2.66
C THR A 263 -17.33 15.34 3.23
N SER A 264 -18.12 15.64 4.26
CA SER A 264 -19.10 14.71 4.85
C SER A 264 -20.45 15.39 5.06
N LEU A 265 -21.53 14.62 4.99
CA LEU A 265 -22.90 15.09 5.22
C LEU A 265 -23.46 14.46 6.49
N LEU A 266 -23.72 15.29 7.48
CA LEU A 266 -24.21 14.93 8.82
C LEU A 266 -25.72 15.16 8.88
N PHE A 267 -26.50 14.08 8.80
CA PHE A 267 -27.95 14.11 8.96
C PHE A 267 -28.34 13.61 10.35
N GLY A 268 -29.30 14.28 11.02
CA GLY A 268 -29.89 13.78 12.27
C GLY A 268 -29.30 14.31 13.59
N LYS A 269 -28.43 15.33 13.59
CA LYS A 269 -27.97 15.97 14.84
C LYS A 269 -29.14 16.65 15.56
N THR A 270 -29.67 16.00 16.61
CA THR A 270 -30.58 16.63 17.57
C THR A 270 -29.80 17.74 18.29
N ARG A 271 -30.24 19.00 18.18
CA ARG A 271 -29.66 20.13 18.92
C ARG A 271 -29.88 19.93 20.43
N LYS A 272 -28.91 19.34 21.13
CA LYS A 272 -28.32 19.79 22.42
C LYS A 272 -27.48 18.68 23.09
N SER A 273 -26.24 19.04 23.41
CA SER A 273 -25.35 18.51 24.45
C SER A 273 -25.21 16.99 24.61
N GLU A 274 -24.57 16.34 23.65
CA GLU A 274 -23.57 15.30 23.90
C GLU A 274 -22.78 15.14 22.60
N ILE A 275 -21.46 15.34 22.66
CA ILE A 275 -20.59 15.24 21.48
C ILE A 275 -20.43 13.75 21.19
N GLU A 276 -21.23 13.24 20.27
CA GLU A 276 -21.14 11.89 19.75
C GLU A 276 -19.94 11.79 18.78
N ILE A 277 -19.08 10.81 19.04
CA ILE A 277 -17.75 10.64 18.47
C ILE A 277 -17.86 9.80 17.20
N ASP A 278 -18.12 10.46 16.07
CA ASP A 278 -18.01 9.82 14.74
C ASP A 278 -16.73 10.24 13.98
N ASP A 279 -16.04 11.31 14.39
CA ASP A 279 -15.01 11.95 13.55
C ASP A 279 -13.56 11.53 13.81
N VAL A 280 -13.27 10.75 14.85
CA VAL A 280 -11.89 10.32 15.11
C VAL A 280 -11.43 9.24 14.12
N ASN A 281 -12.37 8.51 13.52
CA ASN A 281 -12.06 7.41 12.59
C ASN A 281 -11.87 7.84 11.13
N GLU A 282 -12.32 9.03 10.72
CA GLU A 282 -12.22 9.47 9.32
C GLU A 282 -10.91 10.21 8.99
N PHE A 283 -10.18 10.68 9.99
CA PHE A 283 -8.95 11.44 9.76
C PHE A 283 -7.68 10.56 9.65
N PHE A 284 -7.74 9.32 10.16
CA PHE A 284 -6.61 8.40 10.25
C PHE A 284 -6.81 7.07 9.52
N LYS A 285 -7.81 6.98 8.65
CA LYS A 285 -7.92 5.96 7.60
C LYS A 285 -7.38 6.49 6.27
#